data_AF-A0A1C5WHV4-F1
#
_entry.id   AF-A0A1C5WHV4-F1
#
_cell.length_a   1.000
_cell.length_b   1.000
_cell.length_c   1.000
_cell.angle_alpha   90.00
_cell.angle_beta   90.00
_cell.angle_gamma   90.00
#
_symmetry.space_group_name_H-M   'P 1'
#
loop_
_entity.id
_entity.type
_entity.pdbx_description
1 polymer ?
#
loop_
_entity_poly.entity_id
_entity_poly.type
_entity_poly.pdbx_seq_one_letter_code
_entity_poly.pdbx_strand_id
1 'polypeptide(L)'
;MKRRFCLMIMAVAAFMFVLPAGAFDLGDVRVNARFLTDRMAFELKLNERQYNDLYEINFDFFSNVDPYLAALSRADARAMDAYYRYLDERNDDLRWILSNTAYVKFMSIDYFFRPIYAMNNVCYVRVYKVYPDRRFYYYGLPPHYYTYRGAHARAHCGGVSYYKKNFRKYYNHKVYAGHYQCRPEHRPHDFGRPEPPVRPPRQVCPPSRPIPPSVSRPPKHDNDKHDRYERRNERKEKRSNVRKPNDRNFSRSANESTRRIMREI
;
A
#
# COMPACT_ATOMS: atom_id res chain seq x y z
N MET A 1 -26.52 -27.09 49.00
CA MET A 1 -26.19 -27.56 47.64
C MET A 1 -26.42 -26.51 46.55
N LYS A 2 -27.56 -25.81 46.51
CA LYS A 2 -27.92 -24.86 45.44
C LYS A 2 -26.89 -23.75 45.15
N ARG A 3 -26.32 -23.09 46.17
CA ARG A 3 -25.32 -22.02 46.00
C ARG A 3 -24.00 -22.47 45.36
N ARG A 4 -23.53 -23.68 45.66
CA ARG A 4 -22.29 -24.25 45.09
C ARG A 4 -22.49 -24.67 43.63
N PHE A 5 -23.70 -25.13 43.29
CA PHE A 5 -24.09 -25.46 41.92
C PHE A 5 -24.24 -24.20 41.04
N CYS A 6 -24.85 -23.12 41.56
CA CYS A 6 -24.92 -21.83 40.86
C CYS A 6 -23.52 -21.24 40.60
N LEU A 7 -22.60 -21.33 41.57
CA LEU A 7 -21.22 -20.85 41.40
C LEU A 7 -20.43 -21.66 40.35
N MET A 8 -20.64 -22.98 40.28
CA MET A 8 -20.07 -23.83 39.23
C MET A 8 -20.62 -23.48 37.84
N ILE A 9 -21.92 -23.23 37.71
CA ILE A 9 -22.54 -22.82 36.44
C ILE A 9 -22.03 -21.44 35.99
N MET A 10 -21.88 -20.49 36.92
CA MET A 10 -21.32 -19.17 36.62
C MET A 10 -19.84 -19.24 36.21
N ALA A 11 -19.05 -20.13 36.83
CA ALA A 11 -17.65 -20.34 36.48
C ALA A 11 -17.49 -21.00 35.09
N VAL A 12 -18.36 -21.96 34.74
CA VAL A 12 -18.40 -22.58 33.40
C VAL A 12 -18.89 -21.59 32.35
N ALA A 13 -19.89 -20.76 32.66
CA ALA A 13 -20.36 -19.70 31.76
C ALA A 13 -19.29 -18.62 31.53
N ALA A 14 -18.52 -18.25 32.55
CA ALA A 14 -17.39 -17.32 32.42
C ALA A 14 -16.25 -17.88 31.56
N PHE A 15 -16.02 -19.20 31.56
CA PHE A 15 -15.04 -19.87 30.70
C PHE A 15 -15.49 -19.92 29.22
N MET A 16 -16.80 -20.02 28.96
CA MET A 16 -17.36 -20.04 27.60
C MET A 16 -17.38 -18.66 26.93
N PHE A 17 -17.20 -17.57 27.68
CA PHE A 17 -17.06 -16.21 27.14
C PHE A 17 -15.60 -15.81 26.81
N VAL A 18 -14.63 -16.69 27.06
CA VAL A 18 -13.25 -16.54 26.56
C VAL A 18 -13.09 -17.39 25.29
N LEU A 19 -13.96 -17.17 24.31
CA LEU A 19 -13.61 -17.49 22.94
C LEU A 19 -12.65 -16.38 22.49
N PRO A 20 -11.45 -16.69 21.99
CA PRO A 20 -10.66 -15.67 21.31
C PRO A 20 -11.53 -15.13 20.17
N ALA A 21 -11.85 -13.83 20.24
CA ALA A 21 -12.34 -13.10 19.08
C ALA A 21 -11.41 -13.46 17.91
N GLY A 22 -11.99 -14.01 16.83
CA GLY A 22 -11.26 -14.76 15.80
C GLY A 22 -9.89 -14.16 15.50
N ALA A 23 -8.83 -14.95 15.67
CA ALA A 23 -7.49 -14.52 15.31
C ALA A 23 -7.46 -14.39 13.78
N PHE A 24 -7.73 -13.18 13.27
CA PHE A 24 -7.55 -12.81 11.86
C PHE A 24 -6.07 -12.57 11.53
N ASP A 25 -5.18 -13.26 12.24
CA ASP A 25 -3.75 -13.18 12.05
C ASP A 25 -3.36 -14.14 10.92
N LEU A 26 -2.46 -13.70 10.03
CA LEU A 26 -1.87 -14.58 9.01
C LEU A 26 -1.01 -15.68 9.64
N GLY A 27 -0.87 -15.68 10.97
CA GLY A 27 0.00 -16.54 11.74
C GLY A 27 1.38 -15.91 11.87
N ASP A 28 2.39 -16.72 12.20
CA ASP A 28 3.74 -16.22 12.46
C ASP A 28 4.30 -15.43 11.25
N VAL A 29 4.56 -14.14 11.48
CA VAL A 29 5.16 -13.20 10.51
C VAL A 29 6.46 -13.74 9.92
N ARG A 30 7.32 -14.38 10.72
CA ARG A 30 8.59 -14.94 10.24
C ARG A 30 8.36 -16.09 9.28
N VAL A 31 7.39 -16.96 9.58
CA VAL A 31 7.03 -18.09 8.73
C VAL A 31 6.49 -17.58 7.39
N ASN A 32 5.56 -16.64 7.42
CA ASN A 32 4.99 -16.03 6.21
C ASN A 32 6.05 -15.31 5.37
N ALA A 33 6.91 -14.52 6.01
CA ALA A 33 8.00 -13.80 5.34
C ALA A 33 9.00 -14.77 4.70
N ARG A 34 9.44 -15.81 5.42
CA ARG A 34 10.37 -16.80 4.90
C ARG A 34 9.77 -17.59 3.74
N PHE A 35 8.52 -18.04 3.87
CA PHE A 35 7.89 -18.81 2.80
C PHE A 35 7.73 -17.98 1.52
N LEU A 36 7.28 -16.73 1.62
CA LEU A 36 7.20 -15.82 0.47
C LEU A 36 8.58 -15.58 -0.15
N THR A 37 9.59 -15.34 0.68
CA THR A 37 10.99 -15.12 0.25
C THR A 37 11.54 -16.32 -0.50
N ASP A 38 11.33 -17.53 0.00
CA ASP A 38 11.79 -18.78 -0.62
C ASP A 38 11.22 -18.95 -2.04
N ARG A 39 9.90 -18.74 -2.21
CA ARG A 39 9.26 -18.83 -3.52
C ARG A 39 9.74 -17.73 -4.47
N MET A 40 9.86 -16.50 -3.98
CA MET A 40 10.40 -15.39 -4.76
C MET A 40 11.84 -15.66 -5.21
N ALA A 41 12.70 -16.16 -4.33
CA ALA A 41 14.08 -16.46 -4.68
C ALA A 41 14.18 -17.59 -5.73
N PHE A 42 13.38 -18.64 -5.58
CA PHE A 42 13.33 -19.75 -6.52
C PHE A 42 12.86 -19.30 -7.92
N GLU A 43 11.79 -18.53 -7.99
CA GLU A 43 11.19 -18.13 -9.27
C GLU A 43 11.95 -16.99 -9.96
N LEU A 44 12.52 -16.07 -9.17
CA LEU A 44 13.29 -14.94 -9.68
C LEU A 44 14.79 -15.24 -9.83
N LYS A 45 15.23 -16.44 -9.43
CA LYS A 45 16.63 -16.91 -9.52
C LYS A 45 17.59 -15.99 -8.77
N LEU A 46 17.27 -15.72 -7.51
CA LEU A 46 18.03 -14.81 -6.66
C LEU A 46 19.27 -15.49 -6.07
N ASN A 47 20.32 -14.70 -5.86
CA ASN A 47 21.50 -15.13 -5.11
C ASN A 47 21.28 -15.04 -3.58
N GLU A 48 22.22 -15.57 -2.81
CA GLU A 48 22.12 -15.64 -1.35
C GLU A 48 21.97 -14.26 -0.67
N ARG A 49 22.71 -13.25 -1.13
CA ARG A 49 22.59 -11.88 -0.60
C ARG A 49 21.20 -11.31 -0.85
N GLN A 50 20.70 -11.45 -2.09
CA GLN A 50 19.35 -11.01 -2.44
C GLN A 50 18.28 -11.77 -1.64
N TYR A 51 18.46 -13.07 -1.40
CA TYR A 51 17.55 -13.87 -0.58
C TYR A 51 17.48 -13.35 0.86
N ASN A 52 18.63 -13.02 1.45
CA ASN A 52 18.72 -12.49 2.81
C ASN A 52 18.05 -11.11 2.92
N ASP A 53 18.40 -10.16 2.03
CA ASP A 53 17.78 -8.83 2.01
C ASP A 53 16.28 -8.90 1.69
N LEU A 54 15.88 -9.86 0.84
CA LEU A 54 14.47 -10.09 0.51
C LEU A 54 13.66 -10.58 1.72
N TYR A 55 14.24 -11.44 2.56
CA TYR A 55 13.58 -11.86 3.80
C TYR A 55 13.32 -10.67 4.72
N GLU A 56 14.30 -9.79 4.90
CA GLU A 56 14.16 -8.59 5.72
C GLU A 56 13.04 -7.68 5.22
N ILE A 57 13.01 -7.40 3.90
CA ILE A 57 11.93 -6.60 3.27
C ILE A 57 10.56 -7.24 3.46
N ASN A 58 10.45 -8.55 3.25
CA ASN A 58 9.18 -9.26 3.42
C ASN A 58 8.75 -9.32 4.89
N PHE A 59 9.70 -9.51 5.81
CA PHE A 59 9.44 -9.47 7.25
C PHE A 59 8.91 -8.10 7.66
N ASP A 60 9.56 -7.02 7.25
CA ASP A 60 9.15 -5.66 7.56
C ASP A 60 7.75 -5.37 7.01
N PHE A 61 7.45 -5.82 5.79
CA PHE A 61 6.11 -5.69 5.23
C PHE A 61 5.06 -6.42 6.07
N PHE A 62 5.26 -7.70 6.37
CA PHE A 62 4.30 -8.48 7.16
C PHE A 62 4.14 -7.90 8.58
N SER A 63 5.22 -7.51 9.26
CA SER A 63 5.17 -6.85 10.57
C SER A 63 4.39 -5.54 10.53
N ASN A 64 4.52 -4.75 9.47
CA ASN A 64 3.84 -3.47 9.36
C ASN A 64 2.34 -3.59 9.03
N VAL A 65 1.94 -4.62 8.29
CA VAL A 65 0.51 -4.84 7.94
C VAL A 65 -0.25 -5.63 8.99
N ASP A 66 0.45 -6.40 9.82
CA ASP A 66 -0.13 -7.27 10.85
C ASP A 66 -1.18 -6.58 11.74
N PRO A 67 -0.94 -5.37 12.30
CA PRO A 67 -1.92 -4.69 13.14
C PRO A 67 -3.22 -4.32 12.42
N TYR A 68 -3.23 -4.33 11.08
CA TYR A 68 -4.36 -3.91 10.26
C TYR A 68 -5.17 -5.09 9.74
N LEU A 69 -4.72 -6.34 9.87
CA LEU A 69 -5.32 -7.51 9.19
C LEU A 69 -6.81 -7.71 9.52
N ALA A 70 -7.21 -7.52 10.79
CA ALA A 70 -8.59 -7.69 11.22
C ALA A 70 -9.56 -6.60 10.71
N ALA A 71 -9.04 -5.40 10.44
CA ALA A 71 -9.82 -4.32 9.82
C ALA A 71 -9.78 -4.43 8.28
N LEU A 72 -8.63 -4.83 7.75
CA LEU A 72 -8.40 -5.09 6.34
C LEU A 72 -9.31 -6.21 5.81
N SER A 73 -9.55 -7.25 6.62
CA SER A 73 -10.43 -8.35 6.24
C SER A 73 -11.90 -7.94 6.06
N ARG A 74 -12.30 -6.81 6.66
CA ARG A 74 -13.62 -6.18 6.55
C ARG A 74 -13.64 -4.99 5.58
N ALA A 75 -12.61 -4.85 4.74
CA ALA A 75 -12.45 -3.75 3.81
C ALA A 75 -12.51 -2.36 4.48
N ASP A 76 -11.99 -2.22 5.71
CA ASP A 76 -11.92 -0.90 6.34
C ASP A 76 -11.02 0.03 5.53
N ALA A 77 -11.54 1.21 5.18
CA ALA A 77 -10.85 2.14 4.28
C ALA A 77 -9.48 2.59 4.83
N ARG A 78 -9.35 2.82 6.15
CA ARG A 78 -8.08 3.24 6.76
C ARG A 78 -7.08 2.08 6.79
N ALA A 79 -7.55 0.87 7.06
CA ALA A 79 -6.73 -0.33 6.99
C ALA A 79 -6.21 -0.59 5.58
N MET A 80 -7.06 -0.40 4.56
CA MET A 80 -6.67 -0.50 3.15
C MET A 80 -5.63 0.56 2.77
N ASP A 81 -5.81 1.82 3.19
CA ASP A 81 -4.83 2.89 2.96
C ASP A 81 -3.48 2.56 3.58
N ALA A 82 -3.47 2.07 4.83
CA ALA A 82 -2.25 1.62 5.50
C ALA A 82 -1.59 0.46 4.77
N TYR A 83 -2.37 -0.56 4.38
CA TYR A 83 -1.88 -1.71 3.62
C TYR A 83 -1.19 -1.28 2.32
N TYR A 84 -1.85 -0.45 1.50
CA TYR A 84 -1.27 -0.04 0.23
C TYR A 84 -0.06 0.86 0.37
N ARG A 85 0.02 1.66 1.43
CA ARG A 85 1.25 2.41 1.75
C ARG A 85 2.41 1.45 2.03
N TYR A 86 2.24 0.45 2.89
CA TYR A 86 3.29 -0.52 3.19
C TYR A 86 3.61 -1.43 2.01
N LEU A 87 2.62 -1.77 1.18
CA LEU A 87 2.83 -2.51 -0.06
C LEU A 87 3.69 -1.72 -1.05
N ASP A 88 3.38 -0.43 -1.24
CA ASP A 88 4.14 0.44 -2.14
C ASP A 88 5.57 0.66 -1.61
N GLU A 89 5.76 0.81 -0.29
CA GLU A 89 7.07 0.90 0.37
C GLU A 89 7.90 -0.38 0.16
N ARG A 90 7.30 -1.56 0.40
CA ARG A 90 7.92 -2.86 0.15
C ARG A 90 8.34 -2.99 -1.31
N ASN A 91 7.42 -2.69 -2.24
CA ASN A 91 7.68 -2.82 -3.66
C ASN A 91 8.76 -1.81 -4.13
N ASP A 92 8.83 -0.63 -3.53
CA ASP A 92 9.96 0.30 -3.73
C ASP A 92 11.28 -0.29 -3.21
N ASP A 93 11.30 -0.85 -2.00
CA ASP A 93 12.52 -1.45 -1.42
C ASP A 93 13.06 -2.60 -2.27
N LEU A 94 12.16 -3.44 -2.82
CA LEU A 94 12.53 -4.53 -3.72
C LEU A 94 13.25 -4.07 -4.99
N ARG A 95 13.03 -2.85 -5.49
CA ARG A 95 13.72 -2.38 -6.71
C ARG A 95 15.23 -2.29 -6.54
N TRP A 96 15.67 -2.06 -5.31
CA TRP A 96 17.07 -1.82 -4.98
C TRP A 96 17.85 -3.13 -4.83
N ILE A 97 17.17 -4.25 -4.57
CA ILE A 97 17.82 -5.55 -4.45
C ILE A 97 17.60 -6.44 -5.69
N LEU A 98 16.56 -6.17 -6.49
CA LEU A 98 16.25 -6.92 -7.71
C LEU A 98 16.79 -6.22 -8.95
N SER A 99 17.42 -6.98 -9.84
CA SER A 99 17.76 -6.48 -11.18
C SER A 99 16.52 -6.03 -11.93
N ASN A 100 16.64 -5.11 -12.89
CA ASN A 100 15.50 -4.65 -13.69
C ASN A 100 14.68 -5.82 -14.28
N THR A 101 15.34 -6.87 -14.78
CA THR A 101 14.65 -8.05 -15.31
C THR A 101 13.90 -8.83 -14.23
N ALA A 102 14.54 -9.08 -13.08
CA ALA A 102 13.90 -9.76 -11.95
C ALA A 102 12.72 -8.94 -11.39
N TYR A 103 12.84 -7.62 -11.36
CA TYR A 103 11.78 -6.73 -10.89
C TYR A 103 10.57 -6.70 -11.83
N VAL A 104 10.79 -6.65 -13.14
CA VAL A 104 9.71 -6.75 -14.14
C VAL A 104 8.98 -8.10 -14.01
N LYS A 105 9.73 -9.20 -13.83
CA LYS A 105 9.14 -10.51 -13.58
C LYS A 105 8.34 -10.54 -12.27
N PHE A 106 8.90 -10.00 -11.19
CA PHE A 106 8.22 -9.84 -9.91
C PHE A 106 6.87 -9.12 -10.04
N MET A 107 6.82 -8.00 -10.78
CA MET A 107 5.58 -7.25 -11.02
C MET A 107 4.53 -8.06 -11.79
N SER A 108 4.95 -8.99 -12.65
CA SER A 108 4.02 -9.85 -13.41
C SER A 108 3.43 -11.00 -12.59
N ILE A 109 3.93 -11.24 -11.37
CA ILE A 109 3.52 -12.36 -10.52
C ILE A 109 2.68 -11.84 -9.37
N ASP A 110 1.36 -11.95 -9.50
CA ASP A 110 0.38 -11.38 -8.56
C ASP A 110 0.61 -11.80 -7.11
N TYR A 111 0.92 -13.08 -6.88
CA TYR A 111 1.14 -13.60 -5.53
C TYR A 111 2.46 -13.12 -4.88
N PHE A 112 3.35 -12.49 -5.65
CA PHE A 112 4.50 -11.77 -5.13
C PHE A 112 4.25 -10.26 -5.03
N PHE A 113 3.66 -9.67 -6.07
CA PHE A 113 3.46 -8.22 -6.17
C PHE A 113 2.38 -7.70 -5.21
N ARG A 114 1.35 -8.51 -4.94
CA ARG A 114 0.23 -8.21 -4.02
C ARG A 114 0.00 -9.40 -3.08
N PRO A 115 0.89 -9.64 -2.11
CA PRO A 115 0.97 -10.92 -1.39
C PRO A 115 -0.23 -11.24 -0.49
N ILE A 116 -1.10 -10.28 -0.17
CA ILE A 116 -2.24 -10.48 0.74
C ILE A 116 -3.54 -10.15 0.01
N TYR A 117 -4.58 -10.92 0.28
CA TYR A 117 -5.95 -10.65 -0.14
C TYR A 117 -6.93 -11.04 0.97
N ALA A 118 -8.17 -10.57 0.92
CA ALA A 118 -9.22 -11.04 1.82
C ALA A 118 -10.35 -11.76 1.08
N MET A 119 -10.94 -12.73 1.75
CA MET A 119 -12.13 -13.45 1.31
C MET A 119 -12.89 -13.92 2.55
N ASN A 120 -14.22 -13.78 2.55
CA ASN A 120 -15.08 -14.20 3.67
C ASN A 120 -14.61 -13.64 5.03
N ASN A 121 -14.25 -12.36 5.07
CA ASN A 121 -13.72 -11.67 6.26
C ASN A 121 -12.43 -12.24 6.84
N VAL A 122 -11.65 -12.98 6.05
CA VAL A 122 -10.34 -13.53 6.45
C VAL A 122 -9.27 -13.09 5.45
N CYS A 123 -8.13 -12.63 5.97
CA CYS A 123 -6.95 -12.32 5.18
C CYS A 123 -6.14 -13.60 4.88
N TYR A 124 -5.54 -13.67 3.70
CA TYR A 124 -4.77 -14.81 3.24
C TYR A 124 -3.51 -14.36 2.50
N VAL A 125 -2.43 -15.12 2.62
CA VAL A 125 -1.24 -14.95 1.78
C VAL A 125 -1.44 -15.66 0.44
N ARG A 126 -1.38 -14.92 -0.67
CA ARG A 126 -1.64 -15.44 -2.03
C ARG A 126 -0.74 -16.60 -2.42
N VAL A 127 0.52 -16.58 -1.98
CA VAL A 127 1.52 -17.61 -2.35
C VAL A 127 1.11 -19.02 -1.93
N TYR A 128 0.32 -19.16 -0.85
CA TYR A 128 -0.16 -20.46 -0.38
C TYR A 128 -1.18 -21.14 -1.30
N LYS A 129 -1.79 -20.39 -2.25
CA LYS A 129 -2.64 -20.99 -3.29
C LYS A 129 -1.83 -21.69 -4.37
N VAL A 130 -0.64 -21.18 -4.64
CA VAL A 130 0.24 -21.68 -5.71
C VAL A 130 1.16 -22.78 -5.18
N TYR A 131 1.60 -22.65 -3.93
CA TYR A 131 2.46 -23.62 -3.26
C TYR A 131 1.74 -24.20 -2.04
N PRO A 132 0.97 -25.30 -2.21
CA PRO A 132 0.18 -25.86 -1.12
C PRO A 132 1.03 -26.58 -0.06
N ASP A 133 2.17 -27.15 -0.43
CA ASP A 133 3.11 -27.71 0.55
C ASP A 133 3.90 -26.59 1.24
N ARG A 134 3.47 -26.26 2.46
CA ARG A 134 4.06 -25.21 3.30
C ARG A 134 5.36 -25.63 4.01
N ARG A 135 5.73 -26.91 3.92
CA ARG A 135 6.92 -27.47 4.60
C ARG A 135 8.12 -27.56 3.67
N PHE A 136 7.90 -27.48 2.36
CA PHE A 136 8.96 -27.54 1.37
C PHE A 136 9.63 -26.18 1.18
N TYR A 137 10.96 -26.11 1.29
CA TYR A 137 11.77 -24.91 1.06
C TYR A 137 12.88 -25.24 0.06
N TYR A 138 13.11 -24.35 -0.90
CA TYR A 138 14.23 -24.43 -1.84
C TYR A 138 15.55 -23.95 -1.21
N TYR A 139 15.46 -23.04 -0.23
CA TYR A 139 16.59 -22.39 0.41
C TYR A 139 16.62 -22.63 1.93
N GLY A 140 17.82 -22.58 2.50
CA GLY A 140 18.03 -22.63 3.95
C GLY A 140 17.41 -21.44 4.69
N LEU A 141 17.44 -21.48 6.02
CA LEU A 141 17.03 -20.33 6.81
C LEU A 141 17.96 -19.14 6.53
N PRO A 142 17.42 -17.91 6.37
CA PRO A 142 18.25 -16.71 6.41
C PRO A 142 19.09 -16.67 7.70
N PRO A 143 20.37 -16.28 7.67
CA PRO A 143 21.24 -16.29 8.86
C PRO A 143 20.68 -15.47 10.03
N HIS A 144 19.96 -14.39 9.72
CA HIS A 144 19.35 -13.50 10.70
C HIS A 144 17.86 -13.83 10.97
N TYR A 145 17.37 -15.01 10.58
CA TYR A 145 15.95 -15.37 10.70
C TYR A 145 15.40 -15.14 12.12
N TYR A 146 16.13 -15.56 13.15
CA TYR A 146 15.70 -15.44 14.56
C TYR A 146 16.00 -14.07 15.18
N THR A 147 17.00 -13.36 14.65
CA THR A 147 17.58 -12.16 15.26
C THR A 147 17.09 -10.86 14.61
N TYR A 148 16.62 -10.89 13.36
CA TYR A 148 16.13 -9.70 12.69
C TYR A 148 14.88 -9.15 13.36
N ARG A 149 14.90 -7.84 13.66
CA ARG A 149 13.83 -7.08 14.33
C ARG A 149 13.49 -5.78 13.58
N GLY A 150 13.61 -5.80 12.26
CA GLY A 150 13.27 -4.66 11.41
C GLY A 150 14.32 -3.55 11.38
N ALA A 151 15.60 -3.85 11.61
CA ALA A 151 16.66 -2.83 11.58
C ALA A 151 16.74 -2.07 10.24
N HIS A 152 16.30 -2.68 9.14
CA HIS A 152 16.25 -2.06 7.81
C HIS A 152 14.85 -1.54 7.43
N ALA A 153 13.88 -1.65 8.33
CA ALA A 153 12.55 -1.09 8.11
C ALA A 153 12.62 0.44 7.99
N ARG A 154 11.76 1.01 7.15
CA ARG A 154 11.70 2.46 6.93
C ARG A 154 11.44 3.24 8.21
N ALA A 155 10.63 2.70 9.13
CA ALA A 155 10.39 3.30 10.44
C ALA A 155 11.69 3.53 11.24
N HIS A 156 12.66 2.62 11.13
CA HIS A 156 13.97 2.74 11.76
C HIS A 156 15.01 3.49 10.91
N CYS A 157 14.68 3.74 9.64
CA CYS A 157 15.52 4.46 8.69
C CYS A 157 14.97 5.86 8.37
N GLY A 158 14.21 6.49 9.26
CA GLY A 158 13.72 7.86 9.05
C GLY A 158 12.77 8.02 7.86
N GLY A 159 12.01 6.97 7.53
CA GLY A 159 11.08 6.94 6.40
C GLY A 159 11.74 6.66 5.05
N VAL A 160 13.06 6.52 4.98
CA VAL A 160 13.78 6.25 3.72
C VAL A 160 14.15 4.78 3.58
N SER A 161 14.26 4.33 2.33
CA SER A 161 14.72 2.98 2.00
C SER A 161 16.17 2.75 2.43
N TYR A 162 16.39 1.79 3.32
CA TYR A 162 17.73 1.30 3.65
C TYR A 162 18.47 0.80 2.40
N TYR A 163 17.80 0.02 1.57
CA TYR A 163 18.37 -0.61 0.39
C TYR A 163 18.75 0.42 -0.68
N LYS A 164 17.97 1.49 -0.84
CA LYS A 164 18.35 2.64 -1.69
C LYS A 164 19.66 3.28 -1.22
N LYS A 165 19.75 3.60 0.06
CA LYS A 165 20.92 4.28 0.64
C LYS A 165 22.19 3.43 0.47
N ASN A 166 22.05 2.11 0.61
CA ASN A 166 23.16 1.17 0.56
C ASN A 166 23.35 0.49 -0.82
N PHE A 167 22.57 0.89 -1.83
CA PHE A 167 22.53 0.22 -3.14
C PHE A 167 23.94 0.06 -3.73
N ARG A 168 24.67 1.18 -3.86
CA ARG A 168 26.02 1.19 -4.47
C ARG A 168 27.06 0.39 -3.69
N LYS A 169 26.79 0.06 -2.42
CA LYS A 169 27.69 -0.73 -1.57
C LYS A 169 27.54 -2.24 -1.85
N TYR A 170 26.33 -2.70 -2.16
CA TYR A 170 26.02 -4.13 -2.21
C TYR A 170 25.59 -4.63 -3.59
N TYR A 171 25.13 -3.73 -4.47
CA TYR A 171 24.53 -4.08 -5.74
C TYR A 171 25.09 -3.22 -6.89
N ASN A 172 25.26 -3.85 -8.03
CA ASN A 172 25.62 -3.19 -9.28
C ASN A 172 24.77 -3.78 -10.41
N HIS A 173 23.51 -3.37 -10.48
CA HIS A 173 22.60 -3.74 -11.56
C HIS A 173 21.74 -2.54 -11.97
N LYS A 174 21.13 -2.61 -13.15
CA LYS A 174 20.13 -1.62 -13.54
C LYS A 174 18.93 -1.71 -12.58
N VAL A 175 18.57 -0.58 -11.97
CA VAL A 175 17.39 -0.44 -11.11
C VAL A 175 16.17 -0.14 -11.96
N TYR A 176 15.02 -0.72 -11.60
CA TYR A 176 13.76 -0.41 -12.27
C TYR A 176 13.29 1.02 -11.98
N ALA A 177 13.09 1.81 -13.03
CA ALA A 177 12.76 3.24 -12.95
C ALA A 177 11.28 3.55 -13.15
N GLY A 178 10.45 2.56 -13.49
CA GLY A 178 9.01 2.76 -13.74
C GLY A 178 8.17 2.86 -12.47
N HIS A 179 6.85 2.90 -12.66
CA HIS A 179 5.89 2.85 -11.58
C HIS A 179 5.90 1.48 -10.90
N TYR A 180 6.00 1.51 -9.58
CA TYR A 180 6.14 0.36 -8.67
C TYR A 180 4.92 0.18 -7.76
N GLN A 181 4.08 1.22 -7.69
CA GLN A 181 2.90 1.22 -6.85
C GLN A 181 1.84 0.30 -7.43
N CYS A 182 1.06 -0.33 -6.55
CA CYS A 182 -0.13 -1.04 -7.01
C CYS A 182 -1.08 -0.03 -7.65
N ARG A 183 -1.43 -0.26 -8.92
CA ARG A 183 -2.31 0.63 -9.69
C ARG A 183 -3.66 0.79 -8.98
N PRO A 184 -4.19 2.02 -8.83
CA PRO A 184 -5.44 2.26 -8.11
C PRO A 184 -6.60 1.39 -8.59
N GLU A 185 -6.65 1.04 -9.87
CA GLU A 185 -7.72 0.22 -10.47
C GLU A 185 -7.69 -1.23 -9.95
N HIS A 186 -6.53 -1.76 -9.58
CA HIS A 186 -6.40 -3.12 -9.07
C HIS A 186 -6.68 -3.23 -7.57
N ARG A 187 -6.59 -2.13 -6.82
CA ARG A 187 -6.72 -2.10 -5.35
C ARG A 187 -8.09 -2.57 -4.83
N PRO A 188 -9.23 -2.16 -5.40
CA PRO A 188 -10.54 -2.58 -4.90
C PRO A 188 -10.79 -4.09 -4.99
N HIS A 189 -10.04 -4.81 -5.83
CA HIS A 189 -10.22 -6.25 -6.05
C HIS A 189 -9.52 -7.13 -5.01
N ASP A 190 -8.63 -6.58 -4.17
CA ASP A 190 -7.88 -7.36 -3.18
C ASP A 190 -8.69 -7.66 -1.90
N PHE A 191 -9.56 -6.74 -1.49
CA PHE A 191 -10.24 -6.77 -0.18
C PHE A 191 -11.76 -6.57 -0.27
N GLY A 192 -12.32 -6.45 -1.47
CA GLY A 192 -13.73 -6.11 -1.67
C GLY A 192 -13.97 -4.61 -1.61
N ARG A 193 -15.24 -4.20 -1.73
CA ARG A 193 -15.61 -2.78 -1.63
C ARG A 193 -15.50 -2.32 -0.18
N PRO A 194 -14.92 -1.12 0.08
CA PRO A 194 -14.92 -0.56 1.41
C PRO A 194 -16.34 -0.46 1.96
N GLU A 195 -16.55 -0.89 3.20
CA GLU A 195 -17.81 -0.58 3.87
C GLU A 195 -17.98 0.95 3.94
N PRO A 196 -19.18 1.48 3.64
CA PRO A 196 -19.43 2.90 3.77
C PRO A 196 -19.12 3.32 5.22
N PRO A 197 -18.45 4.45 5.45
CA PRO A 197 -18.13 4.88 6.79
C PRO A 197 -19.41 4.96 7.62
N VAL A 198 -19.47 4.18 8.70
CA VAL A 198 -20.57 4.23 9.66
C VAL A 198 -20.63 5.67 10.17
N ARG A 199 -21.61 6.46 9.69
CA ARG A 199 -21.86 7.79 10.24
C ARG A 199 -22.17 7.58 11.71
N PRO A 200 -21.50 8.31 12.63
CA PRO A 200 -21.97 8.34 14.01
C PRO A 200 -23.44 8.76 13.98
N PRO A 201 -24.32 8.14 14.80
CA PRO A 201 -25.72 8.53 14.85
C PRO A 201 -25.77 10.04 15.04
N ARG A 202 -26.53 10.73 14.19
CA ARG A 202 -26.78 12.17 14.35
C ARG A 202 -27.21 12.37 15.79
N GLN A 203 -26.44 13.13 16.57
CA GLN A 203 -26.94 13.63 17.84
C GLN A 203 -28.24 14.36 17.51
N VAL A 204 -29.35 13.83 18.01
CA VAL A 204 -30.65 14.48 17.92
C VAL A 204 -30.51 15.76 18.74
N CYS A 205 -30.29 16.89 18.08
CA CYS A 205 -30.38 18.18 18.75
C CYS A 205 -31.78 18.28 19.37
N PRO A 206 -31.92 18.64 20.66
CA PRO A 206 -33.23 18.90 21.23
C PRO A 206 -33.92 20.03 20.45
N PRO A 207 -35.25 19.97 20.29
CA PRO A 207 -35.97 20.93 19.45
C PRO A 207 -35.73 22.35 19.96
N SER A 208 -35.22 23.20 19.07
CA SER A 208 -34.99 24.61 19.34
C SER A 208 -36.33 25.33 19.52
N ARG A 209 -36.37 26.19 20.53
CA ARG A 209 -37.48 27.07 20.96
C ARG A 209 -38.12 27.82 19.76
N PRO A 210 -39.44 28.11 19.79
CA PRO A 210 -40.14 28.74 18.68
C PRO A 210 -39.54 30.10 18.27
N ILE A 211 -39.51 30.31 16.95
CA ILE A 211 -39.01 31.49 16.24
C ILE A 211 -40.01 32.66 16.43
N PRO A 212 -39.57 33.89 16.79
CA PRO A 212 -40.44 35.06 16.84
C PRO A 212 -40.76 35.59 15.42
N PRO A 213 -41.90 36.28 15.23
CA PRO A 213 -42.41 36.63 13.90
C PRO A 213 -41.54 37.63 13.13
N SER A 214 -41.57 37.50 11.81
CA SER A 214 -40.77 38.24 10.83
C SER A 214 -41.07 39.74 10.82
N VAL A 215 -40.06 40.57 11.06
CA VAL A 215 -40.10 42.00 10.74
C VAL A 215 -39.60 42.20 9.32
N SER A 216 -40.45 42.82 8.49
CA SER A 216 -40.24 43.16 7.09
C SER A 216 -38.97 43.99 6.89
N ARG A 217 -38.05 43.52 6.03
CA ARG A 217 -36.87 44.27 5.56
C ARG A 217 -37.16 44.82 4.15
N PRO A 218 -36.79 46.06 3.81
CA PRO A 218 -37.08 46.66 2.51
C PRO A 218 -36.25 46.03 1.38
N PRO A 219 -36.70 46.16 0.11
CA PRO A 219 -36.14 45.40 -1.00
C PRO A 219 -34.70 45.86 -1.33
N LYS A 220 -33.79 44.89 -1.42
CA LYS A 220 -32.39 45.13 -1.80
C LYS A 220 -32.29 45.16 -3.32
N HIS A 221 -31.87 46.29 -3.85
CA HIS A 221 -31.68 46.57 -5.27
C HIS A 221 -30.69 45.57 -5.90
N ASP A 222 -31.10 44.92 -6.99
CA ASP A 222 -30.29 44.03 -7.83
C ASP A 222 -29.28 44.87 -8.62
N ASN A 223 -28.00 44.87 -8.24
CA ASN A 223 -26.90 45.42 -9.06
C ASN A 223 -25.59 44.60 -8.99
N ASP A 224 -25.55 43.49 -8.25
CA ASP A 224 -24.30 42.74 -7.97
C ASP A 224 -23.90 41.69 -9.03
N LYS A 225 -24.64 41.59 -10.15
CA LYS A 225 -24.38 40.59 -11.20
C LYS A 225 -23.43 41.07 -12.30
N HIS A 226 -23.29 42.37 -12.52
CA HIS A 226 -22.45 42.90 -13.61
C HIS A 226 -20.96 42.92 -13.25
N ASP A 227 -20.61 43.28 -12.00
CA ASP A 227 -19.22 43.39 -11.53
C ASP A 227 -18.47 42.04 -11.51
N ARG A 228 -19.21 40.94 -11.35
CA ARG A 228 -18.62 39.59 -11.32
C ARG A 228 -18.20 39.09 -12.71
N TYR A 229 -18.82 39.61 -13.76
CA TYR A 229 -18.50 39.24 -15.15
C TYR A 229 -17.29 40.02 -15.68
N GLU A 230 -17.18 41.33 -15.39
CA GLU A 230 -16.02 42.13 -15.81
C GLU A 230 -14.72 41.68 -15.15
N ARG A 231 -14.75 41.40 -13.83
CA ARG A 231 -13.57 40.94 -13.08
C ARG A 231 -13.03 39.58 -13.55
N ARG A 232 -13.87 38.77 -14.21
CA ARG A 232 -13.49 37.47 -14.79
C ARG A 232 -12.83 37.63 -16.16
N ASN A 233 -13.21 38.65 -16.92
CA ASN A 233 -12.65 38.94 -18.25
C ASN A 233 -11.28 39.60 -18.13
N GLU A 234 -11.09 40.58 -17.23
CA GLU A 234 -9.77 41.20 -17.00
C GLU A 234 -8.71 40.18 -16.55
N ARG A 235 -9.10 39.19 -15.74
CA ARG A 235 -8.20 38.14 -15.25
C ARG A 235 -7.81 37.12 -16.33
N LYS A 236 -8.64 36.98 -17.37
CA LYS A 236 -8.35 36.16 -18.56
C LYS A 236 -7.45 36.91 -19.54
N GLU A 237 -7.65 38.20 -19.71
CA GLU A 237 -6.88 39.06 -20.62
C GLU A 237 -5.45 39.34 -20.10
N LYS A 238 -5.27 39.49 -18.78
CA LYS A 238 -3.93 39.51 -18.17
C LYS A 238 -3.14 38.21 -18.32
N ARG A 239 -3.82 37.07 -18.55
CA ARG A 239 -3.17 35.76 -18.76
C ARG A 239 -2.78 35.51 -20.21
N SER A 240 -3.38 36.21 -21.18
CA SER A 240 -3.00 36.13 -22.60
C SER A 240 -1.85 37.06 -22.99
N ASN A 241 -1.62 38.14 -22.24
CA ASN A 241 -0.56 39.12 -22.51
C ASN A 241 0.83 38.77 -21.92
N VAL A 242 0.97 37.64 -21.21
CA VAL A 242 2.28 37.09 -20.84
C VAL A 242 2.71 36.05 -21.88
N ARG A 243 3.05 36.53 -23.08
CA ARG A 243 3.78 35.79 -24.10
C ARG A 243 4.85 36.69 -24.71
N LYS A 244 6.12 36.41 -24.41
CA LYS A 244 7.33 36.47 -25.27
C LYS A 244 8.62 36.54 -24.41
N PRO A 245 9.83 36.23 -24.95
CA PRO A 245 10.15 35.80 -26.31
C PRO A 245 10.91 34.45 -26.37
N ASN A 246 11.24 34.10 -27.61
CA ASN A 246 11.72 32.85 -28.15
C ASN A 246 13.23 32.97 -28.41
N ASP A 247 14.08 32.22 -27.70
CA ASP A 247 15.51 32.11 -28.05
C ASP A 247 15.78 30.79 -28.77
N ARG A 248 16.22 30.95 -30.01
CA ARG A 248 16.77 29.91 -30.89
C ARG A 248 18.22 29.62 -30.48
N ASN A 249 18.65 28.40 -30.80
CA ASN A 249 20.04 27.92 -31.01
C ASN A 249 20.78 27.24 -29.83
N PHE A 250 20.58 25.91 -29.71
CA PHE A 250 21.60 24.85 -29.64
C PHE A 250 20.80 23.53 -29.56
N SER A 251 20.82 22.59 -30.50
CA SER A 251 21.95 21.69 -30.77
C SER A 251 21.71 20.95 -32.09
N ARG A 252 22.61 21.17 -33.05
CA ARG A 252 22.87 20.24 -34.16
C ARG A 252 24.09 19.41 -33.75
N SER A 253 23.91 18.14 -33.41
CA SER A 253 24.91 17.09 -33.66
C SER A 253 24.38 15.72 -33.22
N ALA A 254 24.69 14.71 -34.02
CA ALA A 254 24.59 13.27 -33.74
C ALA A 254 23.18 12.67 -33.65
N ASN A 255 22.58 12.37 -34.81
CA ASN A 255 21.98 11.05 -35.07
C ASN A 255 21.63 10.89 -36.55
N GLU A 256 22.66 10.77 -37.39
CA GLU A 256 22.53 10.29 -38.77
C GLU A 256 23.70 9.34 -39.09
N SER A 257 23.79 8.22 -38.36
CA SER A 257 24.83 7.19 -38.62
C SER A 257 24.40 5.75 -38.36
N THR A 258 23.10 5.46 -38.19
CA THR A 258 22.63 4.07 -37.89
C THR A 258 21.46 3.58 -38.73
N ARG A 259 21.23 4.17 -39.91
CA ARG A 259 20.26 3.66 -40.91
C ARG A 259 20.85 3.52 -42.32
N ARG A 260 22.11 3.05 -42.42
CA ARG A 260 22.73 2.68 -43.71
C ARG A 260 23.62 1.42 -43.64
N ILE A 261 23.25 0.44 -42.81
CA ILE A 261 23.82 -0.91 -42.90
C ILE A 261 22.66 -1.90 -42.69
N MET A 262 21.88 -2.13 -43.76
CA MET A 262 20.94 -3.24 -43.98
C MET A 262 20.27 -3.06 -45.35
N ARG A 263 21.10 -2.80 -46.38
CA ARG A 263 20.80 -2.96 -47.81
C ARG A 263 22.13 -3.15 -48.54
N GLU A 264 22.81 -4.23 -48.20
CA GLU A 264 23.71 -4.99 -49.09
C GLU A 264 24.10 -6.24 -48.32
N ILE A 265 23.94 -7.39 -48.98
CA ILE A 265 23.88 -8.79 -48.51
C ILE A 265 22.45 -9.25 -48.18
#